data_AF-A0A2T6N5Y1-F1
#
_entry.id   AF-A0A2T6N5Y1-F1
#
_cell.length_a   1.000
_cell.length_b   1.000
_cell.length_c   1.000
_cell.angle_alpha   90.00
_cell.angle_beta   90.00
_cell.angle_gamma   90.00
#
_symmetry.space_group_name_H-M   'P 1'
#
loop_
_entity.id
_entity.type
_entity.pdbx_description
1 polymer ?
#
loop_
_entity_poly.entity_id
_entity_poly.type
_entity_poly.pdbx_seq_one_letter_code
_entity_poly.pdbx_strand_id
1 'polypeptide(L)'
;MIYRVIQMENLHTAGITHKALNIWVAVILILLAIYMIDFFSLPHIPQDHIEKLQILTQLFIGSGVFFAGSAYFNSIKRQRIEDNKNQSRILLEYAQSGFAQVIELLSNHNNDRVVWIRAARILAQTISLKKDIKTSEHMKAYEIEENKCKGDLYRILSLYDKTGSYDPLPPQFFYGIPDWEQTGSLDEAAIKADAEMRAGSLSIDEVVPEPSLSEISIPSIVTIYDFMEYREDYVDPLNIDIRNYNWGDAWIHSMGKKQGAMRYVYHRTNHYVFGGRIYPRSTDNDDS
;
A
#
# COMPACT_ATOMS: atom_id res chain seq x y z
N MET A 1 -8.34 -2.93 15.75
CA MET A 1 -9.18 -2.39 16.84
C MET A 1 -9.38 -0.87 16.74
N ILE A 2 -8.33 -0.09 16.43
CA ILE A 2 -8.37 1.39 16.33
C ILE A 2 -9.31 1.93 15.22
N TYR A 3 -9.43 1.22 14.09
CA TYR A 3 -10.29 1.65 12.97
C TYR A 3 -11.80 1.61 13.28
N ARG A 4 -12.24 0.70 14.17
CA ARG A 4 -13.66 0.66 14.63
C ARG A 4 -13.97 1.79 15.62
N VAL A 5 -13.00 2.20 16.42
CA VAL A 5 -13.18 3.30 17.39
C VAL A 5 -13.35 4.63 16.65
N ILE A 6 -12.52 4.91 15.63
CA ILE A 6 -12.61 6.16 14.83
C ILE A 6 -13.87 6.20 13.96
N GLN A 7 -14.33 5.06 13.41
CA GLN A 7 -15.61 5.03 12.68
C GLN A 7 -16.82 5.15 13.62
N MET A 8 -16.80 4.55 14.81
CA MET A 8 -17.88 4.72 15.79
C MET A 8 -17.95 6.16 16.31
N GLU A 9 -16.82 6.82 16.59
CA GLU A 9 -16.81 8.23 17.02
C GLU A 9 -17.36 9.19 15.94
N ASN A 10 -17.05 8.95 14.67
CA ASN A 10 -17.57 9.76 13.56
C ASN A 10 -19.07 9.54 13.30
N LEU A 11 -19.57 8.30 13.43
CA LEU A 11 -21.02 8.02 13.34
C LEU A 11 -21.79 8.61 14.53
N HIS A 12 -21.20 8.56 15.73
CA HIS A 12 -21.83 9.10 16.94
C HIS A 12 -21.87 10.62 16.89
N THR A 13 -20.78 11.29 16.48
CA THR A 13 -20.74 12.76 16.36
C THR A 13 -21.63 13.27 15.22
N ALA A 14 -21.66 12.61 14.05
CA ALA A 14 -22.59 12.96 12.98
C ALA A 14 -24.06 12.79 13.41
N GLY A 15 -24.39 11.70 14.11
CA GLY A 15 -25.73 11.47 14.67
C GLY A 15 -26.14 12.50 15.72
N ILE A 16 -25.20 12.93 16.57
CA ILE A 16 -25.43 13.98 17.58
C ILE A 16 -25.67 15.34 16.89
N THR A 17 -24.87 15.69 15.88
CA THR A 17 -25.07 16.96 15.15
C THR A 17 -26.40 17.02 14.41
N HIS A 18 -26.86 15.90 13.84
CA HIS A 18 -28.16 15.85 13.15
C HIS A 18 -29.34 15.90 14.13
N LYS A 19 -29.23 15.27 15.30
CA LYS A 19 -30.25 15.36 16.36
C LYS A 19 -30.30 16.76 16.97
N ALA A 20 -29.15 17.38 17.23
CA ALA A 20 -29.07 18.74 17.73
C ALA A 20 -29.67 19.74 16.73
N LEU A 21 -29.41 19.57 15.42
CA LEU A 21 -30.02 20.37 14.36
C LEU A 21 -31.55 20.24 14.35
N ASN A 22 -32.07 19.01 14.40
CA ASN A 22 -33.50 18.76 14.40
C ASN A 22 -34.19 19.35 15.64
N ILE A 23 -33.55 19.24 16.81
CA ILE A 23 -34.04 19.85 18.05
C ILE A 23 -34.05 21.38 17.92
N TRP A 24 -32.99 21.98 17.39
CA TRP A 24 -32.91 23.43 17.20
C TRP A 24 -33.97 23.96 16.23
N VAL A 25 -34.18 23.28 15.10
CA VAL A 25 -35.23 23.61 14.12
C VAL A 25 -36.62 23.47 14.75
N ALA A 26 -36.85 22.42 15.53
CA ALA A 26 -38.12 22.25 16.26
C ALA A 26 -38.37 23.39 17.26
N VAL A 27 -37.33 23.82 18.01
CA VAL A 27 -37.43 24.96 18.94
C VAL A 27 -37.76 26.26 18.20
N ILE A 28 -37.13 26.54 17.06
CA ILE A 28 -37.44 27.73 16.24
C ILE A 28 -38.90 27.67 15.75
N LEU A 29 -39.35 26.53 15.24
CA LEU A 29 -40.73 26.36 14.73
C LEU A 29 -41.77 26.53 15.85
N ILE A 30 -41.50 26.01 17.05
CA ILE A 30 -42.37 26.19 18.22
C ILE A 30 -42.44 27.67 18.62
N LEU A 31 -41.31 28.37 18.67
CA LEU A 31 -41.28 29.81 18.98
C LEU A 31 -42.01 30.65 17.92
N LEU A 32 -41.87 30.31 16.64
CA LEU A 32 -42.61 30.94 15.54
C LEU A 32 -44.12 30.70 15.64
N ALA A 33 -44.53 29.47 15.97
CA ALA A 33 -45.95 29.12 16.14
C ALA A 33 -46.59 29.88 17.31
N ILE A 34 -45.89 29.98 18.45
CA ILE A 34 -46.34 30.78 19.61
C ILE A 34 -46.51 32.25 19.21
N TYR A 35 -45.55 32.81 18.46
CA TYR A 35 -45.63 34.20 18.01
C TYR A 35 -46.78 34.47 17.03
N MET A 36 -47.05 33.53 16.10
CA MET A 36 -48.17 33.64 15.16
C MET A 36 -49.53 33.58 15.87
N ILE A 37 -49.66 32.78 16.93
CA ILE A 37 -50.89 32.70 17.74
C ILE A 37 -51.13 34.03 18.48
N ASP A 38 -50.09 34.62 19.08
CA ASP A 38 -50.17 35.93 19.74
C ASP A 38 -50.48 37.07 18.75
N PHE A 39 -49.99 36.99 17.50
CA PHE A 39 -50.20 38.04 16.49
C PHE A 39 -51.63 38.08 15.94
N PHE A 40 -52.28 36.92 15.78
CA PHE A 40 -53.64 36.85 15.22
C PHE A 40 -54.76 37.07 16.26
N SER A 41 -54.43 37.09 17.56
CA SER A 41 -55.42 37.14 18.65
C SER A 41 -55.73 38.55 19.19
N LEU A 42 -55.09 39.61 18.69
CA LEU A 42 -55.26 41.00 19.19
C LEU A 42 -55.59 42.03 18.08
N PRO A 43 -56.65 42.84 18.22
CA PRO A 43 -57.07 43.84 17.23
C PRO A 43 -56.35 45.20 17.30
N HIS A 44 -55.39 45.37 18.20
CA HIS A 44 -54.51 46.54 18.31
C HIS A 44 -53.08 46.06 18.57
N ILE A 45 -52.08 46.74 18.01
CA ILE A 45 -50.65 46.40 18.16
C ILE A 45 -50.08 47.24 19.31
N PRO A 46 -49.95 46.70 20.54
CA PRO A 46 -49.28 47.38 21.63
C PRO A 46 -47.76 47.47 21.42
N GLN A 47 -47.15 48.41 22.15
CA GLN A 47 -45.73 48.76 22.09
C GLN A 47 -44.80 47.60 22.53
N ASP A 48 -45.34 46.59 23.22
CA ASP A 48 -44.68 45.35 23.67
C ASP A 48 -44.31 44.39 22.52
N HIS A 49 -44.98 44.47 21.36
CA HIS A 49 -44.65 43.69 20.18
C HIS A 49 -43.32 44.10 19.55
N ILE A 50 -42.88 45.35 19.74
CA ILE A 50 -41.61 45.86 19.21
C ILE A 50 -40.43 45.19 19.95
N GLU A 51 -40.51 45.01 21.27
CA GLU A 51 -39.49 44.32 22.06
C GLU A 51 -39.41 42.83 21.73
N LYS A 52 -40.57 42.17 21.56
CA LYS A 52 -40.61 40.75 21.15
C LYS A 52 -40.03 40.55 19.74
N LEU A 53 -40.26 41.49 18.81
CA LEU A 53 -39.69 41.45 17.46
C LEU A 53 -38.16 41.59 17.48
N GLN A 54 -37.61 42.39 18.39
CA GLN A 54 -36.15 42.53 18.57
C GLN A 54 -35.50 41.23 19.07
N ILE A 55 -36.13 40.53 20.04
CA ILE A 55 -35.64 39.24 20.54
C ILE A 55 -35.65 38.17 19.42
N LEU A 56 -36.72 38.14 18.60
CA LEU A 56 -36.81 37.25 17.43
C LEU A 56 -35.72 37.56 16.40
N THR A 57 -35.47 38.84 16.12
CA THR A 57 -34.42 39.28 15.21
C THR A 57 -33.03 38.87 15.72
N GLN A 58 -32.76 39.01 17.01
CA GLN A 58 -31.52 38.56 17.64
C GLN A 58 -31.35 37.04 17.59
N LEU A 59 -32.43 36.27 17.77
CA LEU A 59 -32.45 34.81 17.60
C LEU A 59 -32.16 34.37 16.15
N PHE A 60 -32.73 35.07 15.16
CA PHE A 60 -32.43 34.83 13.75
C PHE A 60 -30.97 35.14 13.39
N ILE A 61 -30.44 36.27 13.88
CA ILE A 61 -29.02 36.61 13.69
C ILE A 61 -28.11 35.57 14.34
N GLY A 62 -28.40 35.17 15.59
CA GLY A 62 -27.61 34.17 16.32
C GLY A 62 -27.63 32.78 15.67
N SER A 63 -28.79 32.35 15.16
CA SER A 63 -28.90 31.08 14.42
C SER A 63 -28.13 31.13 13.09
N GLY A 64 -28.20 32.24 12.35
CA GLY A 64 -27.41 32.45 11.13
C GLY A 64 -25.90 32.29 11.36
N VAL A 65 -25.37 32.86 12.44
CA VAL A 65 -23.95 32.72 12.83
C VAL A 65 -23.61 31.26 13.18
N PHE A 66 -24.49 30.55 13.88
CA PHE A 66 -24.29 29.14 14.21
C PHE A 66 -24.27 28.24 12.96
N PHE A 67 -25.20 28.44 12.02
CA PHE A 67 -25.23 27.71 10.75
C PHE A 67 -23.99 27.99 9.91
N ALA A 68 -23.58 29.26 9.81
CA ALA A 68 -22.36 29.65 9.11
C ALA A 68 -21.11 29.02 9.75
N GLY A 69 -21.02 29.02 11.09
CA GLY A 69 -19.96 28.36 11.84
C GLY A 69 -19.91 26.86 11.59
N SER A 70 -21.05 26.17 11.66
CA SER A 70 -21.14 24.73 11.38
C SER A 70 -20.76 24.38 9.94
N ALA A 71 -21.24 25.16 8.96
CA ALA A 71 -20.88 25.01 7.56
C ALA A 71 -19.37 25.21 7.34
N TYR A 72 -18.76 26.19 8.01
CA TYR A 72 -17.33 26.45 7.99
C TYR A 72 -16.50 25.32 8.63
N PHE A 73 -16.93 24.77 9.77
CA PHE A 73 -16.26 23.61 10.36
C PHE A 73 -16.35 22.38 9.45
N ASN A 74 -17.49 22.16 8.81
CA ASN A 74 -17.67 21.08 7.85
C ASN A 74 -16.83 21.29 6.59
N SER A 75 -16.68 22.52 6.11
CA SER A 75 -15.81 22.81 4.96
C SER A 75 -14.34 22.56 5.29
N ILE A 76 -13.85 22.97 6.48
CA ILE A 76 -12.49 22.66 6.94
C ILE A 76 -12.27 21.14 7.02
N LYS A 77 -13.22 20.39 7.58
CA LYS A 77 -13.11 18.92 7.66
C LYS A 77 -13.01 18.28 6.28
N ARG A 78 -13.87 18.69 5.35
CA ARG A 78 -13.85 18.22 3.96
C ARG A 78 -12.52 18.56 3.29
N GLN A 79 -12.05 19.79 3.46
CA GLN A 79 -10.77 20.23 2.92
C GLN A 79 -9.62 19.37 3.43
N ARG A 80 -9.53 19.10 4.74
CA ARG A 80 -8.48 18.22 5.29
C ARG A 80 -8.53 16.79 4.75
N ILE A 81 -9.72 16.23 4.54
CA ILE A 81 -9.88 14.89 3.96
C ILE A 81 -9.35 14.90 2.52
N GLU A 82 -9.75 15.91 1.74
CA GLU A 82 -9.32 16.07 0.36
C GLU A 82 -7.80 16.31 0.24
N ASP A 83 -7.24 17.16 1.11
CA ASP A 83 -5.80 17.42 1.18
C ASP A 83 -5.03 16.14 1.51
N ASN A 84 -5.47 15.37 2.51
CA ASN A 84 -4.84 14.09 2.85
C ASN A 84 -4.95 13.07 1.71
N LYS A 85 -6.08 13.07 0.98
CA LYS A 85 -6.28 12.20 -0.18
C LYS A 85 -5.34 12.58 -1.33
N ASN A 86 -5.24 13.87 -1.63
CA ASN A 86 -4.33 14.38 -2.65
C ASN A 86 -2.86 14.16 -2.31
N GLN A 87 -2.46 14.40 -1.06
CA GLN A 87 -1.13 14.08 -0.58
C GLN A 87 -0.82 12.58 -0.72
N SER A 88 -1.74 11.71 -0.28
CA SER A 88 -1.58 10.26 -0.39
C SER A 88 -1.48 9.79 -1.84
N ARG A 89 -2.23 10.41 -2.76
CA ARG A 89 -2.16 10.15 -4.20
C ARG A 89 -0.79 10.50 -4.77
N ILE A 90 -0.28 11.70 -4.48
CA ILE A 90 1.04 12.15 -4.96
C ILE A 90 2.15 11.23 -4.43
N LEU A 91 2.08 10.82 -3.16
CA LEU A 91 3.04 9.89 -2.57
C LEU A 91 3.00 8.51 -3.25
N LEU A 92 1.81 8.01 -3.59
CA LEU A 92 1.66 6.77 -4.34
C LEU A 92 2.27 6.87 -5.75
N GLU A 93 2.05 7.99 -6.46
CA GLU A 93 2.63 8.22 -7.79
C GLU A 93 4.17 8.25 -7.73
N TYR A 94 4.75 8.89 -6.72
CA TYR A 94 6.19 8.85 -6.50
C TYR A 94 6.68 7.45 -6.17
N ALA A 95 5.94 6.68 -5.38
CA ALA A 95 6.32 5.31 -5.07
C ALA A 95 6.29 4.40 -6.29
N GLN A 96 5.24 4.51 -7.13
CA GLN A 96 5.15 3.80 -8.41
C GLN A 96 6.33 4.13 -9.32
N SER A 97 6.67 5.42 -9.46
CA SER A 97 7.83 5.85 -10.24
C SER A 97 9.15 5.32 -9.66
N GLY A 98 9.30 5.37 -8.33
CA GLY A 98 10.49 4.86 -7.64
C GLY A 98 10.69 3.37 -7.86
N PHE A 99 9.64 2.56 -7.69
CA PHE A 99 9.68 1.12 -7.98
C PHE A 99 10.01 0.85 -9.44
N ALA A 100 9.35 1.53 -10.39
CA ALA A 100 9.63 1.35 -11.82
C ALA A 100 11.10 1.67 -12.17
N GLN A 101 11.67 2.73 -11.60
CA GLN A 101 13.09 3.07 -11.80
C GLN A 101 14.02 1.99 -11.23
N VAL A 102 13.71 1.39 -10.08
CA VAL A 102 14.51 0.30 -9.52
C VAL A 102 14.51 -0.91 -10.46
N ILE A 103 13.35 -1.29 -10.98
CA ILE A 103 13.19 -2.36 -11.97
C ILE A 103 14.02 -2.07 -13.23
N GLU A 104 13.94 -0.84 -13.75
CA GLU A 104 14.68 -0.41 -14.94
C GLU A 104 16.19 -0.49 -14.71
N LEU A 105 16.68 0.05 -13.60
CA LEU A 105 18.11 0.08 -13.26
C LEU A 105 18.71 -1.33 -13.14
N LEU A 106 17.99 -2.27 -12.54
CA LEU A 106 18.47 -3.63 -12.31
C LEU A 106 18.15 -4.60 -13.46
N SER A 107 17.39 -4.14 -14.46
CA SER A 107 17.03 -4.95 -15.62
C SER A 107 18.25 -5.45 -16.39
N ASN A 108 18.08 -6.55 -17.14
CA ASN A 108 19.13 -7.19 -17.93
C ASN A 108 20.36 -7.63 -17.12
N HIS A 109 20.14 -8.04 -15.85
CA HIS A 109 21.21 -8.51 -14.97
C HIS A 109 22.36 -7.49 -14.88
N ASN A 110 22.03 -6.20 -14.73
CA ASN A 110 23.03 -5.17 -14.56
C ASN A 110 23.79 -5.40 -13.24
N ASN A 111 25.11 -5.56 -13.29
CA ASN A 111 25.96 -5.78 -12.13
C ASN A 111 26.86 -4.58 -11.78
N ASP A 112 26.58 -3.39 -12.33
CA ASP A 112 27.33 -2.18 -12.03
C ASP A 112 27.07 -1.71 -10.59
N ARG A 113 28.16 -1.50 -9.84
CA ARG A 113 28.12 -1.05 -8.45
C ARG A 113 27.34 0.24 -8.25
N VAL A 114 27.54 1.23 -9.12
CA VAL A 114 26.92 2.57 -8.98
C VAL A 114 25.42 2.46 -9.23
N VAL A 115 25.02 1.69 -10.23
CA VAL A 115 23.61 1.37 -10.53
C VAL A 115 22.94 0.69 -9.34
N TRP A 116 23.57 -0.32 -8.74
CA TRP A 116 23.03 -1.00 -7.56
C TRP A 116 22.88 -0.10 -6.34
N ILE A 117 23.88 0.76 -6.07
CA ILE A 117 23.79 1.74 -4.98
C ILE A 117 22.64 2.72 -5.23
N ARG A 118 22.49 3.19 -6.46
CA ARG A 118 21.40 4.09 -6.84
C ARG A 118 20.05 3.41 -6.69
N ALA A 119 19.90 2.18 -7.20
CA ALA A 119 18.68 1.39 -7.08
C ALA A 119 18.30 1.18 -5.61
N ALA A 120 19.24 0.74 -4.77
CA ALA A 120 19.01 0.56 -3.34
C ALA A 120 18.57 1.85 -2.63
N ARG A 121 19.18 3.00 -2.96
CA ARG A 121 18.78 4.31 -2.39
C ARG A 121 17.38 4.71 -2.81
N ILE A 122 17.03 4.57 -4.09
CA ILE A 122 15.69 4.86 -4.61
C ILE A 122 14.67 3.94 -3.92
N LEU A 123 14.99 2.66 -3.79
CA LEU A 123 14.13 1.68 -3.14
C LEU A 123 13.89 2.03 -1.67
N ALA A 124 14.95 2.31 -0.90
CA ALA A 124 14.84 2.71 0.50
C ALA A 124 14.00 3.98 0.69
N GLN A 125 14.20 4.98 -0.17
CA GLN A 125 13.39 6.21 -0.16
C GLN A 125 11.93 5.91 -0.49
N THR A 126 11.68 5.08 -1.50
CA THR A 126 10.34 4.66 -1.92
C THR A 126 9.59 3.95 -0.79
N ILE A 127 10.23 2.98 -0.14
CA ILE A 127 9.69 2.25 1.02
C ILE A 127 9.31 3.22 2.14
N SER A 128 10.14 4.25 2.36
CA SER A 128 9.88 5.23 3.40
C SER A 128 8.60 6.05 3.19
N LEU A 129 8.12 6.20 1.94
CA LEU A 129 6.88 6.92 1.62
C LEU A 129 5.64 6.23 2.17
N LYS A 130 5.68 4.91 2.37
CA LYS A 130 4.56 4.12 2.89
C LYS A 130 4.01 4.70 4.18
N LYS A 131 4.88 5.16 5.09
CA LYS A 131 4.49 5.69 6.41
C LYS A 131 3.68 6.99 6.34
N ASP A 132 3.79 7.73 5.23
CA ASP A 132 3.19 9.05 5.05
C ASP A 132 1.84 8.97 4.29
N ILE A 133 1.49 7.81 3.75
CA ILE A 133 0.20 7.55 3.09
C ILE A 133 -0.88 7.33 4.17
N LYS A 134 -1.84 8.25 4.25
CA LYS A 134 -2.86 8.25 5.33
C LYS A 134 -4.16 7.53 4.94
N THR A 135 -4.52 7.58 3.67
CA THR A 135 -5.79 6.99 3.19
C THR A 135 -5.62 5.51 2.92
N SER A 136 -6.54 4.68 3.43
CA SER A 136 -6.48 3.22 3.28
C SER A 136 -6.55 2.74 1.83
N GLU A 137 -7.27 3.46 0.96
CA GLU A 137 -7.37 3.16 -0.47
C GLU A 137 -5.99 3.23 -1.16
N HIS A 138 -5.26 4.33 -0.97
CA HIS A 138 -3.91 4.49 -1.52
C HIS A 138 -2.89 3.59 -0.83
N MET A 139 -3.07 3.24 0.45
CA MET A 139 -2.20 2.27 1.12
C MET A 139 -2.32 0.88 0.48
N LYS A 140 -3.54 0.42 0.19
CA LYS A 140 -3.74 -0.86 -0.52
C LYS A 140 -3.15 -0.83 -1.92
N ALA A 141 -3.31 0.29 -2.64
CA ALA A 141 -2.70 0.45 -3.96
C ALA A 141 -1.17 0.41 -3.87
N TYR A 142 -0.58 1.04 -2.85
CA TYR A 142 0.85 0.99 -2.58
C TYR A 142 1.31 -0.46 -2.35
N GLU A 143 0.61 -1.23 -1.52
CA GLU A 143 0.96 -2.64 -1.23
C GLU A 143 0.90 -3.53 -2.48
N ILE A 144 -0.04 -3.27 -3.39
CA ILE A 144 -0.12 -3.97 -4.68
C ILE A 144 1.13 -3.68 -5.53
N GLU A 145 1.52 -2.41 -5.63
CA GLU A 145 2.71 -2.00 -6.40
C GLU A 145 4.01 -2.50 -5.75
N GLU A 146 4.07 -2.50 -4.42
CA GLU A 146 5.17 -3.08 -3.66
C GLU A 146 5.34 -4.57 -3.99
N ASN A 147 4.26 -5.35 -3.92
CA ASN A 147 4.28 -6.79 -4.25
C ASN A 147 4.62 -7.05 -5.71
N LYS A 148 4.12 -6.22 -6.63
CA LYS A 148 4.47 -6.29 -8.05
C LYS A 148 5.97 -6.07 -8.26
N CYS A 149 6.53 -5.03 -7.63
CA CYS A 149 7.97 -4.75 -7.66
C CYS A 149 8.79 -5.93 -7.13
N LYS A 150 8.40 -6.53 -5.99
CA LYS A 150 9.07 -7.74 -5.47
C LYS A 150 9.06 -8.89 -6.47
N GLY A 151 7.92 -9.15 -7.12
CA GLY A 151 7.80 -10.20 -8.14
C GLY A 151 8.64 -9.92 -9.39
N ASP A 152 8.68 -8.66 -9.84
CA ASP A 152 9.51 -8.25 -10.98
C ASP A 152 11.00 -8.35 -10.65
N LEU A 153 11.42 -7.94 -9.44
CA LEU A 153 12.79 -8.10 -8.95
C LEU A 153 13.18 -9.58 -8.84
N TYR A 154 12.30 -10.43 -8.30
CA TYR A 154 12.56 -11.87 -8.22
C TYR A 154 12.87 -12.44 -9.61
N ARG A 155 12.09 -12.05 -10.63
CA ARG A 155 12.33 -12.50 -12.02
C ARG A 155 13.63 -11.93 -12.60
N ILE A 156 13.93 -10.66 -12.35
CA ILE A 156 15.13 -9.98 -12.86
C ILE A 156 16.40 -10.54 -12.20
N LEU A 157 16.35 -10.82 -10.90
CA LEU A 157 17.48 -11.28 -10.09
C LEU A 157 17.54 -12.81 -9.98
N SER A 158 16.97 -13.50 -10.97
CA SER A 158 17.04 -14.95 -11.14
C SER A 158 17.45 -15.30 -12.56
N LEU A 159 18.02 -16.48 -12.74
CA LEU A 159 18.30 -17.10 -14.02
C LEU A 159 17.17 -18.06 -14.36
N TYR A 160 16.63 -17.92 -15.56
CA TYR A 160 15.60 -18.83 -16.04
C TYR A 160 16.25 -20.01 -16.75
N ASP A 161 16.23 -21.19 -16.13
CA ASP A 161 16.76 -22.39 -16.74
C ASP A 161 15.76 -22.96 -17.77
N LYS A 162 16.29 -23.68 -18.77
CA LYS A 162 15.53 -24.38 -19.81
C LYS A 162 14.60 -25.45 -19.23
N THR A 163 14.84 -25.89 -18.00
CA THR A 163 13.97 -26.80 -17.23
C THR A 163 12.71 -26.11 -16.68
N GLY A 164 12.61 -24.78 -16.80
CA GLY A 164 11.49 -23.99 -16.31
C GLY A 164 11.61 -23.56 -14.85
N SER A 165 12.78 -23.76 -14.21
CA SER A 165 13.09 -23.30 -12.86
C SER A 165 13.74 -21.90 -12.87
N TYR A 166 13.51 -21.14 -11.81
CA TYR A 166 14.25 -19.91 -11.52
C TYR A 166 15.36 -20.23 -10.53
N ASP A 167 16.60 -20.10 -10.98
CA ASP A 167 17.77 -20.28 -10.13
C ASP A 167 18.28 -18.92 -9.64
N PRO A 168 18.81 -18.84 -8.40
CA PRO A 168 19.35 -17.58 -7.90
C PRO A 168 20.58 -17.16 -8.71
N LEU A 169 20.85 -15.85 -8.73
CA LEU A 169 22.09 -15.34 -9.32
C LEU A 169 23.32 -15.94 -8.62
N PRO A 170 24.35 -16.34 -9.37
CA PRO A 170 25.54 -16.91 -8.80
C PRO A 170 26.34 -15.83 -8.05
N PRO A 171 27.07 -16.16 -6.96
CA PRO A 171 27.77 -15.18 -6.14
C PRO A 171 28.78 -14.30 -6.92
N GLN A 172 29.34 -14.82 -8.01
CA GLN A 172 30.26 -14.12 -8.91
C GLN A 172 29.65 -12.86 -9.53
N PHE A 173 28.33 -12.83 -9.72
CA PHE A 173 27.59 -11.68 -10.22
C PHE A 173 27.87 -10.42 -9.40
N PHE A 174 27.96 -10.56 -8.07
CA PHE A 174 28.06 -9.43 -7.14
C PHE A 174 29.44 -8.79 -7.09
N TYR A 175 30.44 -9.37 -7.76
CA TYR A 175 31.77 -8.77 -7.92
C TYR A 175 31.82 -7.70 -9.02
N GLY A 176 30.73 -7.52 -9.77
CA GLY A 176 30.61 -6.49 -10.81
C GLY A 176 31.50 -6.72 -12.02
N ILE A 177 31.96 -7.96 -12.24
CA ILE A 177 32.78 -8.35 -13.39
C ILE A 177 31.88 -8.63 -14.61
N PRO A 178 32.19 -8.14 -15.83
CA PRO A 178 31.30 -8.33 -16.99
C PRO A 178 31.10 -9.79 -17.42
N ASP A 179 32.09 -10.65 -17.20
CA ASP A 179 32.14 -12.07 -17.59
C ASP A 179 31.80 -13.02 -16.43
N TRP A 180 30.96 -12.57 -15.49
CA TRP A 180 30.60 -13.35 -14.30
C TRP A 180 30.01 -14.72 -14.63
N GLU A 181 29.28 -14.87 -15.75
CA GLU A 181 28.70 -16.15 -16.21
C GLU A 181 29.76 -17.22 -16.54
N GLN A 182 30.96 -16.78 -16.95
CA GLN A 182 32.05 -17.66 -17.39
C GLN A 182 33.05 -17.93 -16.27
N THR A 183 32.94 -17.22 -15.15
CA THR A 183 33.89 -17.29 -14.05
C THR A 183 33.53 -18.44 -13.12
N GLY A 184 34.34 -19.50 -13.17
CA GLY A 184 34.01 -20.79 -12.55
C GLY A 184 34.12 -20.80 -11.02
N SER A 185 34.96 -19.95 -10.43
CA SER A 185 35.19 -19.90 -8.98
C SER A 185 34.98 -18.50 -8.40
N LEU A 186 34.62 -18.44 -7.12
CA LEU A 186 34.43 -17.18 -6.40
C LEU A 186 35.73 -16.40 -6.25
N ASP A 187 36.82 -17.11 -5.95
CA ASP A 187 38.15 -16.51 -5.77
C ASP A 187 38.64 -15.86 -7.06
N GLU A 188 38.37 -16.49 -8.22
CA GLU A 188 38.69 -15.90 -9.52
C GLU A 188 37.90 -14.61 -9.76
N ALA A 189 36.62 -14.57 -9.36
CA ALA A 189 35.81 -13.36 -9.48
C ALA A 189 36.33 -12.23 -8.59
N ALA A 190 36.74 -12.54 -7.36
CA ALA A 190 37.35 -11.59 -6.44
C ALA A 190 38.68 -11.03 -6.99
N ILE A 191 39.55 -11.89 -7.53
CA ILE A 191 40.81 -11.46 -8.15
C ILE A 191 40.56 -10.56 -9.36
N LYS A 192 39.56 -10.87 -10.19
CA LYS A 192 39.20 -10.05 -11.36
C LYS A 192 38.57 -8.71 -10.98
N ALA A 193 37.88 -8.64 -9.84
CA ALA A 193 37.25 -7.43 -9.33
C ALA A 193 38.22 -6.51 -8.59
N ASP A 194 39.38 -7.03 -8.18
CA ASP A 194 40.38 -6.25 -7.49
C ASP A 194 40.89 -5.10 -8.38
N ALA A 195 40.94 -3.90 -7.80
CA ALA A 195 41.36 -2.73 -8.54
C ALA A 195 42.88 -2.71 -8.63
N GLU A 196 43.44 -2.77 -9.85
CA GLU A 196 44.89 -2.63 -10.06
C GLU A 196 45.40 -1.33 -9.43
N MET A 197 46.09 -1.44 -8.28
CA MET A 197 46.80 -0.31 -7.69
C MET A 197 47.98 0.07 -8.59
N ARG A 198 47.79 1.12 -9.40
CA ARG A 198 48.87 1.70 -10.21
C ARG A 198 49.64 2.72 -9.38
N ALA A 199 50.78 2.32 -8.84
CA ALA A 199 51.74 3.24 -8.26
C ALA A 199 52.58 3.90 -9.39
N GLY A 200 52.47 5.22 -9.55
CA GLY A 200 53.20 5.99 -10.56
C GLY A 200 53.59 7.38 -10.04
N SER A 201 54.58 8.01 -10.68
CA SER A 201 54.98 9.39 -10.40
C SER A 201 53.95 10.34 -11.00
N LEU A 202 53.30 11.15 -10.16
CA LEU A 202 52.27 12.10 -10.61
C LEU A 202 52.87 13.46 -10.88
N SER A 203 52.56 14.02 -12.04
CA SER A 203 52.81 15.44 -12.32
C SER A 203 51.65 16.31 -11.82
N ILE A 204 51.90 17.60 -11.56
CA ILE A 204 50.89 18.55 -11.03
C ILE A 204 49.67 18.67 -11.97
N ASP A 205 49.87 18.40 -13.26
CA ASP A 205 48.84 18.51 -14.30
C ASP A 205 48.08 17.19 -14.55
N GLU A 206 48.37 16.12 -13.80
CA GLU A 206 47.84 14.78 -14.05
C GLU A 206 46.77 14.38 -13.02
N VAL A 207 45.56 14.10 -13.51
CA VAL A 207 44.46 13.59 -12.67
C VAL A 207 44.50 12.06 -12.73
N VAL A 208 44.89 11.44 -11.63
CA VAL A 208 44.82 9.97 -11.50
C VAL A 208 43.39 9.57 -11.23
N PRO A 209 42.78 8.69 -12.02
CA PRO A 209 41.50 8.11 -11.67
C PRO A 209 41.66 7.27 -10.39
N GLU A 210 40.80 7.51 -9.40
CA GLU A 210 40.74 6.62 -8.24
C GLU A 210 40.45 5.18 -8.71
N PRO A 211 41.09 4.17 -8.09
CA PRO A 211 40.79 2.78 -8.40
C PRO A 211 39.28 2.54 -8.16
N SER A 212 38.56 2.22 -9.22
CA SER A 212 37.12 1.99 -9.15
C SER A 212 36.86 0.61 -8.55
N LEU A 213 36.22 0.57 -7.39
CA LEU A 213 35.67 -0.68 -6.84
C LEU A 213 34.58 -1.20 -7.78
N SER A 214 34.77 -2.38 -8.38
CA SER A 214 33.73 -3.02 -9.20
C SER A 214 32.70 -3.76 -8.35
N GLU A 215 33.10 -4.24 -7.17
CA GLU A 215 32.25 -5.01 -6.27
C GLU A 215 30.98 -4.25 -5.86
N ILE A 216 29.83 -4.91 -5.97
CA ILE A 216 28.57 -4.35 -5.56
C ILE A 216 28.59 -4.15 -4.04
N SER A 217 28.19 -2.95 -3.62
CA SER A 217 28.12 -2.57 -2.22
C SER A 217 27.21 -3.51 -1.41
N ILE A 218 27.76 -4.15 -0.37
CA ILE A 218 27.02 -5.05 0.53
C ILE A 218 25.70 -4.44 1.03
N PRO A 219 25.65 -3.19 1.56
CA PRO A 219 24.39 -2.55 1.95
C PRO A 219 23.33 -2.51 0.84
N SER A 220 23.75 -2.39 -0.42
CA SER A 220 22.85 -2.30 -1.57
C SER A 220 22.25 -3.65 -1.90
N ILE A 221 23.08 -4.72 -1.85
CA ILE A 221 22.62 -6.10 -2.00
C ILE A 221 21.59 -6.41 -0.91
N VAL A 222 21.96 -6.20 0.35
CA VAL A 222 21.08 -6.46 1.50
C VAL A 222 19.76 -5.70 1.39
N THR A 223 19.79 -4.40 1.08
CA THR A 223 18.56 -3.59 0.94
C THR A 223 17.60 -4.14 -0.12
N ILE A 224 18.13 -4.60 -1.25
CA ILE A 224 17.32 -5.13 -2.35
C ILE A 224 16.76 -6.51 -1.99
N TYR A 225 17.60 -7.41 -1.48
CA TYR A 225 17.17 -8.77 -1.13
C TYR A 225 16.22 -8.80 0.07
N ASP A 226 16.50 -8.03 1.13
CA ASP A 226 15.60 -7.90 2.29
C ASP A 226 14.23 -7.35 1.88
N PHE A 227 14.19 -6.45 0.88
CA PHE A 227 12.93 -5.95 0.34
C PHE A 227 12.11 -7.04 -0.36
N MET A 228 12.77 -7.94 -1.11
CA MET A 228 12.07 -9.02 -1.81
C MET A 228 11.43 -10.02 -0.85
N GLU A 229 11.96 -10.17 0.35
CA GLU A 229 11.38 -11.04 1.36
C GLU A 229 10.00 -10.53 1.81
N TYR A 230 9.07 -11.45 2.01
CA TYR A 230 7.80 -11.13 2.66
C TYR A 230 8.04 -10.99 4.16
N ARG A 231 7.44 -9.97 4.76
CA ARG A 231 7.49 -9.79 6.21
C ARG A 231 6.77 -10.94 6.89
N GLU A 232 7.20 -11.29 8.10
CA GLU A 232 6.57 -12.35 8.90
C GLU A 232 5.08 -12.11 9.18
N ASP A 233 4.66 -10.83 9.23
CA ASP A 233 3.27 -10.42 9.43
C ASP A 233 2.46 -10.30 8.13
N TYR A 234 3.03 -10.67 6.98
CA TYR A 234 2.32 -10.64 5.70
C TYR A 234 1.23 -11.70 5.67
N VAL A 235 -0.02 -11.24 5.54
CA VAL A 235 -1.17 -12.12 5.33
C VAL A 235 -1.30 -12.36 3.83
N ASP A 236 -0.79 -13.50 3.36
CA ASP A 236 -0.97 -13.91 1.97
C ASP A 236 -2.47 -14.06 1.66
N PRO A 237 -3.03 -13.26 0.72
CA PRO A 237 -4.44 -13.36 0.34
C PRO A 237 -4.80 -14.71 -0.29
N LEU A 238 -3.81 -15.50 -0.69
CA LEU A 238 -3.98 -16.86 -1.20
C LEU A 238 -3.81 -17.95 -0.13
N ASN A 239 -3.39 -17.60 1.09
CA ASN A 239 -3.35 -18.51 2.24
C ASN A 239 -4.75 -18.73 2.82
N ILE A 240 -5.66 -19.15 1.95
CA ILE A 240 -6.99 -19.64 2.29
C ILE A 240 -6.83 -21.16 2.36
N ASP A 241 -7.28 -21.80 3.45
CA ASP A 241 -7.23 -23.26 3.57
C ASP A 241 -7.89 -23.88 2.33
N ILE A 242 -7.09 -24.56 1.51
CA ILE A 242 -7.53 -25.21 0.27
C ILE A 242 -8.65 -26.23 0.56
N ARG A 243 -8.71 -26.76 1.79
CA ARG A 243 -9.78 -27.65 2.25
C ARG A 243 -11.14 -26.95 2.35
N ASN A 244 -11.15 -25.63 2.58
CA ASN A 244 -12.37 -24.82 2.58
C ASN A 244 -12.78 -24.35 1.18
N TYR A 245 -11.95 -24.60 0.16
CA TYR A 245 -12.29 -24.33 -1.24
C TYR A 245 -13.26 -25.40 -1.76
N ASN A 246 -14.54 -25.22 -1.45
CA ASN A 246 -15.60 -26.11 -1.91
C ASN A 246 -15.94 -25.84 -3.39
N TRP A 247 -15.06 -26.25 -4.32
CA TRP A 247 -15.46 -26.48 -5.71
C TRP A 247 -16.35 -27.75 -5.84
N GLY A 248 -16.60 -28.43 -4.71
CA GLY A 248 -17.43 -29.62 -4.55
C GLY A 248 -16.88 -30.85 -5.25
N ASP A 249 -17.59 -31.97 -5.10
CA ASP A 249 -17.43 -33.17 -5.92
C ASP A 249 -17.88 -32.96 -7.39
N ALA A 250 -18.32 -31.73 -7.72
CA ALA A 250 -18.78 -31.31 -9.02
C ALA A 250 -17.67 -31.25 -10.10
N TRP A 251 -16.42 -31.66 -9.80
CA TRP A 251 -15.35 -31.77 -10.79
C TRP A 251 -15.73 -32.71 -11.95
N ILE A 252 -16.55 -33.74 -11.68
CA ILE A 252 -17.04 -34.70 -12.70
C ILE A 252 -17.87 -33.97 -13.76
N HIS A 253 -18.58 -32.93 -13.37
CA HIS A 253 -19.42 -32.10 -14.23
C HIS A 253 -18.73 -30.81 -14.69
N SER A 254 -17.44 -30.63 -14.37
CA SER A 254 -16.69 -29.46 -14.82
C SER A 254 -16.47 -29.52 -16.32
N MET A 255 -16.98 -28.50 -17.03
CA MET A 255 -16.85 -28.33 -18.48
C MET A 255 -16.27 -26.96 -18.81
N GLY A 256 -15.67 -26.83 -19.99
CA GLY A 256 -15.13 -25.58 -20.51
C GLY A 256 -13.84 -25.12 -19.80
N LYS A 257 -13.61 -23.80 -19.77
CA LYS A 257 -12.32 -23.20 -19.41
C LYS A 257 -11.82 -23.52 -17.98
N LYS A 258 -12.70 -23.96 -17.08
CA LYS A 258 -12.38 -24.29 -15.68
C LYS A 258 -12.08 -25.77 -15.43
N GLN A 259 -12.34 -26.64 -16.39
CA GLN A 259 -12.25 -28.10 -16.23
C GLN A 259 -10.87 -28.57 -15.73
N GLY A 260 -9.79 -28.05 -16.33
CA GLY A 260 -8.43 -28.41 -15.92
C GLY A 260 -8.11 -28.01 -14.49
N ALA A 261 -8.42 -26.78 -14.11
CA ALA A 261 -8.19 -26.26 -12.76
C ALA A 261 -9.00 -27.02 -11.70
N MET A 262 -10.29 -27.31 -11.97
CA MET A 262 -11.15 -28.07 -11.05
C MET A 262 -10.62 -29.47 -10.77
N ARG A 263 -10.20 -30.18 -11.82
CA ARG A 263 -9.62 -31.53 -11.69
C ARG A 263 -8.30 -31.51 -10.93
N TYR A 264 -7.45 -30.52 -11.20
CA TYR A 264 -6.19 -30.35 -10.46
C TYR A 264 -6.43 -30.09 -8.98
N VAL A 265 -7.32 -29.17 -8.63
CA VAL A 265 -7.68 -28.87 -7.22
C VAL A 265 -8.23 -30.11 -6.54
N TYR A 266 -9.20 -30.81 -7.14
CA TYR A 266 -9.74 -32.05 -6.58
C TYR A 266 -8.66 -33.12 -6.37
N HIS A 267 -7.79 -33.33 -7.36
CA HIS A 267 -6.71 -34.29 -7.25
C HIS A 267 -5.74 -33.93 -6.12
N ARG A 268 -5.32 -32.66 -6.02
CA ARG A 268 -4.40 -32.19 -4.97
C ARG A 268 -5.01 -32.15 -3.58
N THR A 269 -6.32 -31.95 -3.46
CA THR A 269 -7.03 -32.00 -2.17
C THR A 269 -7.12 -33.43 -1.65
N ASN A 270 -7.40 -34.40 -2.53
CA ASN A 270 -7.66 -35.79 -2.15
C ASN A 270 -6.44 -36.72 -2.26
N HIS A 271 -5.38 -36.33 -2.95
CA HIS A 271 -4.22 -37.17 -3.19
C HIS A 271 -2.92 -36.41 -2.93
N TYR A 272 -1.90 -37.12 -2.45
CA TYR A 272 -0.52 -36.65 -2.40
C TYR A 272 0.41 -37.62 -3.13
N VAL A 273 1.54 -37.12 -3.58
CA VAL A 273 2.55 -37.92 -4.29
C VAL A 273 3.80 -37.97 -3.43
N PHE A 274 4.29 -39.17 -3.16
CA PHE A 274 5.53 -39.39 -2.43
C PHE A 274 6.28 -40.56 -3.08
N GLY A 275 7.58 -40.42 -3.34
CA GLY A 275 8.39 -41.48 -3.96
C GLY A 275 7.87 -41.98 -5.31
N GLY A 276 7.26 -41.10 -6.11
CA GLY A 276 6.70 -41.45 -7.44
C GLY A 276 5.38 -42.24 -7.39
N ARG A 277 4.76 -42.42 -6.22
CA ARG A 277 3.46 -43.09 -6.04
C ARG A 277 2.43 -42.12 -5.51
N ILE A 278 1.17 -42.33 -5.93
CA ILE A 278 0.02 -41.54 -5.50
C ILE A 278 -0.63 -42.23 -4.30
N TYR A 279 -0.93 -41.45 -3.28
CA TYR A 279 -1.59 -41.90 -2.05
C TYR A 279 -2.82 -41.04 -1.80
N PRO A 280 -3.95 -41.62 -1.36
CA PRO A 280 -5.07 -40.83 -0.89
C PRO A 280 -4.66 -40.07 0.39
N ARG A 281 -5.07 -38.81 0.51
CA ARG A 281 -5.04 -38.10 1.78
C ARG A 281 -6.20 -38.62 2.62
N SER A 282 -5.93 -39.15 3.82
CA SER A 282 -6.98 -39.58 4.73
C SER A 282 -7.93 -38.43 5.01
N THR A 283 -9.22 -38.63 4.80
CA THR A 283 -10.26 -37.81 5.41
C THR A 283 -10.41 -38.28 6.84
N ASP A 284 -9.48 -37.92 7.73
CA ASP A 284 -9.69 -38.12 9.17
C ASP A 284 -10.76 -37.13 9.63
N ASN A 285 -12.01 -37.51 9.37
CA ASN A 285 -13.19 -37.24 10.18
C ASN A 285 -13.66 -38.60 10.75
N ASP A 286 -12.72 -39.40 11.26
CA ASP A 286 -13.04 -40.51 12.15
C ASP A 286 -12.74 -40.02 13.58
N ASP A 287 -13.82 -39.65 14.27
CA ASP A 287 -14.04 -39.65 15.72
C ASP A 287 -12.89 -39.24 16.65
N SER A 288 -12.92 -37.98 17.10
CA SER A 288 -12.58 -37.60 18.49
C SER A 288 -13.33 -36.35 18.94
#